data_AF-V6ATD9-F1
#
_entry.id   AF-V6ATD9-F1
#
_cell.length_a   1.000
_cell.length_b   1.000
_cell.length_c   1.000
_cell.angle_alpha   90.00
_cell.angle_beta   90.00
_cell.angle_gamma   90.00
#
_symmetry.space_group_name_H-M   'P 1'
#
loop_
_entity.id
_entity.type
_entity.pdbx_description
1 polymer ?
#
loop_
_entity_poly.entity_id
_entity_poly.type
_entity_poly.pdbx_seq_one_letter_code
_entity_poly.pdbx_strand_id
1 'polypeptide(L)'
;MLVVCIGQARNVYHINTLTYCEFHILKFLLVKNSRRILTLADILFSIIDLVGVLRAVRDINRTWVAAVMRTRQDVAWLNMWRENSPEIRKRAIIWRKQSAFTRIDKPSRIQRARRLGYKAKQGMVAIRVRVGTGGMRRQRPVAGRRQKHLGVTRMKAEVNMKQVAERRVAEKYKNLKLLGSYFLYKDGFHYWFEAILADKSHPRIAKDKELRKRVLST
;
A
#
# COMPACT_ATOMS: atom_id res chain seq x y z
N MET A 1 -17.84 19.32 44.69
CA MET A 1 -16.52 19.68 45.24
C MET A 1 -15.92 18.41 45.86
N LEU A 2 -14.98 17.76 45.16
CA LEU A 2 -14.10 16.62 45.53
C LEU A 2 -13.52 16.14 44.17
N VAL A 3 -12.39 16.62 43.65
CA VAL A 3 -10.95 16.44 43.99
C VAL A 3 -10.46 14.98 43.79
N VAL A 4 -9.35 14.86 43.02
CA VAL A 4 -8.39 13.73 42.90
C VAL A 4 -8.86 12.56 42.00
N CYS A 5 -8.17 12.01 41.00
CA CYS A 5 -6.73 11.89 40.72
C CYS A 5 -6.51 11.60 39.21
N ILE A 6 -5.60 12.33 38.56
CA ILE A 6 -5.03 11.94 37.27
C ILE A 6 -3.85 11.00 37.59
N GLY A 7 -4.00 9.72 37.30
CA GLY A 7 -2.99 8.71 37.65
C GLY A 7 -2.93 7.54 36.66
N GLN A 8 -1.90 7.56 35.82
CA GLN A 8 -1.17 6.39 35.27
C GLN A 8 -1.98 5.22 34.69
N ALA A 9 -2.17 5.21 33.37
CA ALA A 9 -2.41 3.97 32.63
C ALA A 9 -1.06 3.40 32.13
N ARG A 10 -0.47 2.52 32.95
CA ARG A 10 0.56 1.56 32.52
C ARG A 10 -0.12 0.42 31.75
N ASN A 11 0.57 -0.05 30.71
CA ASN A 11 0.29 -1.30 29.99
C ASN A 11 -0.17 -2.44 30.91
N VAL A 12 -1.30 -3.08 30.61
CA VAL A 12 -1.46 -4.55 30.59
C VAL A 12 -2.53 -4.91 29.57
N TYR A 13 -2.21 -5.92 28.77
CA TYR A 13 -3.02 -6.56 27.76
C TYR A 13 -4.35 -7.08 28.33
N HIS A 14 -5.45 -6.83 27.62
CA HIS A 14 -6.62 -7.72 27.66
C HIS A 14 -7.03 -8.06 26.23
N ILE A 15 -6.59 -9.24 25.82
CA ILE A 15 -7.24 -10.06 24.80
C ILE A 15 -8.62 -10.38 25.37
N ASN A 16 -9.68 -9.86 24.75
CA ASN A 16 -11.05 -10.40 24.71
C ASN A 16 -12.01 -9.33 24.16
N THR A 17 -12.06 -9.21 22.84
CA THR A 17 -13.20 -8.57 22.15
C THR A 17 -13.66 -9.48 21.03
N LEU A 18 -14.25 -10.61 21.40
CA LEU A 18 -15.05 -11.47 20.51
C LEU A 18 -16.43 -11.80 21.10
N THR A 19 -16.88 -11.07 22.13
CA THR A 19 -18.15 -11.41 22.80
C THR A 19 -18.97 -10.17 23.14
N TYR A 20 -19.20 -9.25 22.21
CA TYR A 20 -20.23 -8.20 22.37
C TYR A 20 -20.65 -7.66 21.00
N CYS A 21 -21.23 -8.51 20.15
CA CYS A 21 -22.05 -8.04 19.02
C CYS A 21 -23.03 -9.09 18.46
N GLU A 22 -22.91 -10.37 18.82
CA GLU A 22 -23.86 -11.41 18.35
C GLU A 22 -25.14 -11.57 19.18
N PHE A 23 -25.30 -10.89 20.32
CA PHE A 23 -26.48 -11.09 21.18
C PHE A 23 -27.62 -10.08 21.02
N HIS A 24 -27.48 -9.06 20.15
CA HIS A 24 -28.52 -8.02 20.02
C HIS A 24 -29.38 -8.11 18.74
N ILE A 25 -29.10 -9.06 17.84
CA ILE A 25 -29.92 -9.29 16.64
C ILE A 25 -31.00 -10.36 16.88
N LEU A 26 -30.80 -11.29 17.84
CA LEU A 26 -31.83 -12.30 18.15
C LEU A 26 -32.97 -11.81 19.05
N LYS A 27 -32.86 -10.64 19.70
CA LYS A 27 -33.93 -10.10 20.56
C LYS A 27 -34.96 -9.22 19.82
N PHE A 28 -34.74 -8.89 18.55
CA PHE A 28 -35.66 -8.04 17.79
C PHE A 28 -36.70 -8.83 16.97
N LEU A 29 -36.57 -10.16 16.88
CA LEU A 29 -37.45 -11.03 16.08
C LEU A 29 -38.57 -11.73 16.88
N LEU A 30 -38.71 -11.47 18.18
CA LEU A 30 -39.72 -12.11 19.05
C LEU A 30 -40.72 -11.13 19.69
N VAL A 31 -41.01 -9.98 19.07
CA VAL A 31 -42.11 -9.07 19.51
C VAL A 31 -43.03 -8.61 18.37
N LYS A 32 -42.98 -9.24 17.19
CA LYS A 32 -44.01 -9.03 16.16
C LYS A 32 -44.46 -10.35 15.53
N ASN A 33 -45.23 -11.11 16.29
CA ASN A 33 -46.14 -12.07 15.69
C ASN A 33 -47.45 -11.35 15.33
N SER A 34 -47.63 -11.02 14.05
CA SER A 34 -48.96 -11.00 13.44
C SER A 34 -48.85 -11.01 11.91
N ARG A 35 -49.09 -12.20 11.33
CA ARG A 35 -49.65 -12.44 9.99
C ARG A 35 -48.99 -11.74 8.79
N ARG A 36 -47.85 -12.24 8.29
CA ARG A 36 -47.49 -12.18 6.85
C ARG A 36 -46.61 -13.38 6.48
N ILE A 37 -47.01 -14.13 5.46
CA ILE A 37 -46.19 -15.16 4.81
C ILE A 37 -45.00 -14.43 4.18
N LEU A 38 -43.80 -14.66 4.72
CA LEU A 38 -42.56 -14.07 4.21
C LEU A 38 -42.33 -14.60 2.78
N THR A 39 -42.20 -13.70 1.81
CA THR A 39 -41.93 -14.10 0.44
C THR A 39 -40.45 -14.47 0.29
N LEU A 40 -40.09 -15.30 -0.70
CA LEU A 40 -38.69 -15.63 -1.02
C LEU A 40 -37.80 -14.38 -1.19
N ALA A 41 -38.39 -13.24 -1.58
CA ALA A 41 -37.72 -11.95 -1.70
C ALA A 41 -37.26 -11.36 -0.35
N ASP A 42 -38.00 -11.58 0.74
CA ASP A 42 -37.67 -11.06 2.08
C ASP A 42 -36.48 -11.83 2.69
N ILE A 43 -36.39 -13.14 2.41
CA ILE A 43 -35.25 -13.98 2.80
C ILE A 43 -34.01 -13.59 1.97
N LEU A 44 -34.18 -13.34 0.67
CA LEU A 44 -33.11 -12.88 -0.22
C LEU A 44 -32.55 -11.50 0.17
N PHE A 45 -33.40 -10.56 0.61
CA PHE A 45 -32.98 -9.22 1.04
C PHE A 45 -32.13 -9.25 2.32
N SER A 46 -32.48 -10.11 3.28
CA SER A 46 -31.71 -10.30 4.52
C SER A 46 -30.34 -10.97 4.29
N ILE A 47 -30.22 -11.87 3.31
CA ILE A 47 -28.94 -12.49 2.93
C ILE A 47 -28.00 -11.46 2.28
N ILE A 48 -28.51 -10.51 1.49
CA ILE A 48 -27.72 -9.46 0.84
C ILE A 48 -27.07 -8.52 1.87
N ASP A 49 -27.80 -8.14 2.93
CA ASP A 49 -27.27 -7.32 4.03
C ASP A 49 -26.17 -8.05 4.83
N LEU A 50 -26.33 -9.35 5.06
CA LEU A 50 -25.31 -10.19 5.72
C LEU A 50 -24.01 -10.28 4.90
N VAL A 51 -24.09 -10.39 3.58
CA VAL A 51 -22.91 -10.36 2.69
C VAL A 51 -22.24 -8.99 2.71
N GLY A 52 -23.02 -7.90 2.80
CA GLY A 52 -22.51 -6.54 2.96
C GLY A 52 -21.73 -6.35 4.27
N VAL A 53 -22.30 -6.80 5.40
CA VAL A 53 -21.65 -6.76 6.72
C VAL A 53 -20.40 -7.63 6.75
N LEU A 54 -20.43 -8.86 6.21
CA LEU A 54 -19.25 -9.71 6.13
C LEU A 54 -18.13 -9.10 5.26
N ARG A 55 -18.47 -8.39 4.18
CA ARG A 55 -17.49 -7.65 3.37
C ARG A 55 -16.90 -6.49 4.16
N ALA A 56 -17.72 -5.69 4.84
CA ALA A 56 -17.25 -4.58 5.66
C ALA A 56 -16.35 -5.04 6.82
N VAL A 57 -16.73 -6.10 7.55
CA VAL A 57 -15.93 -6.70 8.63
C VAL A 57 -14.61 -7.26 8.08
N ARG A 58 -14.63 -7.88 6.89
CA ARG A 58 -13.42 -8.36 6.21
C ARG A 58 -12.48 -7.20 5.83
N ASP A 59 -13.02 -6.09 5.33
CA ASP A 59 -12.22 -4.91 4.94
C ASP A 59 -11.66 -4.16 6.15
N ILE A 60 -12.41 -4.08 7.25
CA ILE A 60 -11.93 -3.56 8.54
C ILE A 60 -10.79 -4.45 9.06
N ASN A 61 -10.96 -5.77 9.07
CA ASN A 61 -9.88 -6.68 9.48
C ASN A 61 -8.65 -6.59 8.56
N ARG A 62 -8.83 -6.37 7.25
CA ARG A 62 -7.72 -6.22 6.30
C ARG A 62 -6.92 -4.94 6.55
N THR A 63 -7.60 -3.84 6.87
CA THR A 63 -6.96 -2.55 7.19
C THR A 63 -6.31 -2.58 8.58
N TRP A 64 -6.95 -3.20 9.56
CA TRP A 64 -6.40 -3.42 10.90
C TRP A 64 -5.17 -4.34 10.88
N VAL A 65 -5.22 -5.48 10.19
CA VAL A 65 -4.06 -6.38 10.06
C VAL A 65 -2.89 -5.66 9.33
N ALA A 66 -3.18 -4.86 8.30
CA ALA A 66 -2.15 -4.06 7.63
C ALA A 66 -1.56 -2.96 8.53
N ALA A 67 -2.37 -2.39 9.44
CA ALA A 67 -1.96 -1.38 10.40
C ALA A 67 -1.15 -1.97 11.58
N VAL A 68 -1.56 -3.15 12.07
CA VAL A 68 -0.93 -3.93 13.15
C VAL A 68 0.38 -4.57 12.68
N MET A 69 0.49 -4.98 11.42
CA MET A 69 1.74 -5.49 10.82
C MET A 69 2.70 -4.38 10.37
N ARG A 70 2.88 -3.32 11.16
CA ARG A 70 4.03 -2.41 11.01
C ARG A 70 5.13 -2.85 11.98
N THR A 71 6.19 -3.43 11.43
CA THR A 71 7.39 -3.75 12.21
C THR A 71 7.99 -2.47 12.82
N ARG A 72 8.64 -2.57 13.99
CA ARG A 72 9.28 -1.43 14.69
C ARG A 72 10.19 -0.61 13.75
N GLN A 73 10.91 -1.27 12.85
CA GLN A 73 11.80 -0.63 11.87
C GLN A 73 11.03 0.18 10.81
N ASP A 74 9.86 -0.28 10.36
CA ASP A 74 9.03 0.47 9.42
C ASP A 74 8.42 1.73 10.05
N VAL A 75 8.03 1.62 11.33
CA VAL A 75 7.52 2.76 12.09
C VAL A 75 8.62 3.80 12.28
N ALA A 76 9.82 3.37 12.67
CA ALA A 76 10.99 4.24 12.80
C ALA A 76 11.25 5.03 11.52
N TRP A 77 11.19 4.38 10.34
CA TRP A 77 11.37 5.08 9.06
C TRP A 77 10.30 6.14 8.80
N LEU A 78 9.04 5.83 9.11
CA LEU A 78 7.93 6.78 8.92
C LEU A 78 8.08 8.00 9.84
N ASN A 79 8.51 7.80 11.08
CA ASN A 79 8.76 8.88 12.03
C ASN A 79 9.94 9.75 11.56
N MET A 80 11.06 9.12 11.17
CA MET A 80 12.22 9.84 10.61
C MET A 80 11.82 10.73 9.42
N TRP A 81 10.91 10.26 8.57
CA TRP A 81 10.44 11.02 7.41
C TRP A 81 9.51 12.18 7.83
N ARG A 82 8.57 11.94 8.75
CA ARG A 82 7.66 12.97 9.28
C ARG A 82 8.42 14.09 9.99
N GLU A 83 9.39 13.71 10.81
CA GLU A 83 10.22 14.61 11.62
C GLU A 83 11.38 15.23 10.83
N ASN A 84 11.59 14.80 9.58
CA ASN A 84 12.71 15.24 8.74
C ASN A 84 14.08 15.11 9.43
N SER A 85 14.31 13.93 10.03
CA SER A 85 15.53 13.61 10.79
C SER A 85 16.81 13.89 9.99
N PRO A 86 17.91 14.33 10.64
CA PRO A 86 19.20 14.57 9.99
C PRO A 86 19.72 13.37 9.18
N GLU A 87 19.40 12.14 9.57
CA GLU A 87 19.81 10.93 8.84
C GLU A 87 19.21 10.86 7.43
N ILE A 88 17.91 11.15 7.31
CA ILE A 88 17.23 11.16 6.01
C ILE A 88 17.75 12.31 5.15
N ARG A 89 18.04 13.47 5.75
CA ARG A 89 18.63 14.61 5.04
C ARG A 89 20.00 14.26 4.44
N LYS A 90 20.89 13.63 5.21
CA LYS A 90 22.20 13.15 4.73
C LYS A 90 22.05 12.18 3.56
N ARG A 91 21.10 11.24 3.66
CA ARG A 91 20.82 10.28 2.57
C ARG A 91 20.25 10.95 1.32
N ALA A 92 19.35 11.92 1.49
CA ALA A 92 18.74 12.66 0.38
C ALA A 92 19.79 13.41 -0.46
N ILE A 93 20.81 13.99 0.18
CA ILE A 93 21.93 14.64 -0.52
C ILE A 93 22.64 13.65 -1.46
N ILE A 94 22.90 12.42 -0.98
CA ILE A 94 23.52 11.37 -1.79
C ILE A 94 22.60 10.98 -2.96
N TRP A 95 21.29 10.81 -2.70
CA TRP A 95 20.33 10.41 -3.73
C TRP A 95 20.11 11.44 -4.83
N ARG A 96 20.30 12.73 -4.53
CA ARG A 96 20.23 13.80 -5.54
C ARG A 96 21.39 13.71 -6.55
N LYS A 97 22.57 13.27 -6.11
CA LYS A 97 23.75 13.06 -6.95
C LYS A 97 23.65 11.80 -7.82
N GLN A 98 22.81 10.84 -7.43
CA GLN A 98 22.64 9.58 -8.15
C GLN A 98 21.85 9.73 -9.47
N SER A 99 22.06 8.79 -10.39
CA SER A 99 21.33 8.68 -11.64
C SER A 99 19.84 8.37 -11.41
N ALA A 100 19.03 8.56 -12.45
CA ALA A 100 17.58 8.35 -12.35
C ALA A 100 17.18 6.93 -11.94
N PHE A 101 17.98 5.95 -12.36
CA PHE A 101 17.92 4.56 -11.91
C PHE A 101 19.28 4.21 -11.31
N THR A 102 19.28 3.73 -10.08
CA THR A 102 20.49 3.31 -9.39
C THR A 102 20.25 1.94 -8.80
N ARG A 103 21.11 0.97 -9.15
CA ARG A 103 21.09 -0.36 -8.54
C ARG A 103 21.64 -0.25 -7.12
N ILE A 104 21.01 -0.95 -6.17
CA ILE A 104 21.40 -0.96 -4.77
C ILE A 104 21.59 -2.40 -4.33
N ASP A 105 22.63 -2.64 -3.53
CA ASP A 105 22.93 -3.96 -2.99
C ASP A 105 21.92 -4.38 -1.90
N LYS A 106 21.57 -3.44 -1.01
CA LYS A 106 20.65 -3.67 0.10
C LYS A 106 19.49 -2.66 0.09
N PRO A 107 18.23 -3.11 0.13
CA PRO A 107 17.08 -2.21 0.22
C PRO A 107 17.14 -1.36 1.49
N SER A 108 16.77 -0.08 1.39
CA SER A 108 16.78 0.83 2.54
C SER A 108 15.74 0.43 3.59
N ARG A 109 14.59 -0.11 3.14
CA ARG A 109 13.49 -0.60 3.98
C ARG A 109 13.30 -2.09 3.79
N ILE A 110 14.15 -2.88 4.45
CA ILE A 110 14.22 -4.33 4.31
C ILE A 110 12.88 -5.00 4.60
N GLN A 111 12.17 -4.61 5.66
CA GLN A 111 10.90 -5.22 6.06
C GLN A 111 9.80 -4.96 5.03
N ARG A 112 9.77 -3.75 4.44
CA ARG A 112 8.87 -3.44 3.33
C ARG A 112 9.22 -4.24 2.08
N ALA A 113 10.51 -4.35 1.76
CA ALA A 113 10.98 -5.15 0.63
C ALA A 113 10.61 -6.64 0.78
N ARG A 114 10.79 -7.23 1.97
CA ARG A 114 10.44 -8.63 2.26
C ARG A 114 8.97 -8.92 2.02
N ARG A 115 8.07 -8.01 2.40
CA ARG A 115 6.62 -8.14 2.11
C ARG A 115 6.31 -8.18 0.61
N LEU A 116 7.07 -7.45 -0.21
CA LEU A 116 6.96 -7.53 -1.68
C LEU A 116 7.61 -8.78 -2.27
N GLY A 117 8.35 -9.57 -1.48
CA GLY A 117 9.02 -10.79 -1.91
C GLY A 117 10.54 -10.67 -2.03
N TYR A 118 11.16 -9.63 -1.48
CA TYR A 118 12.61 -9.55 -1.44
C TYR A 118 13.20 -10.67 -0.57
N LYS A 119 14.13 -11.44 -1.15
CA LYS A 119 15.01 -12.37 -0.44
C LYS A 119 16.46 -12.01 -0.79
N ALA A 120 17.36 -12.15 0.16
CA ALA A 120 18.80 -11.99 -0.10
C ALA A 120 19.31 -13.25 -0.85
N LYS A 121 19.07 -13.29 -2.16
CA LYS A 121 19.47 -14.37 -3.07
C LYS A 121 20.02 -13.78 -4.36
N GLN A 122 20.87 -14.53 -5.05
CA GLN A 122 21.29 -14.20 -6.40
C GLN A 122 20.07 -14.20 -7.34
N GLY A 123 20.07 -13.31 -8.33
CA GLY A 123 18.91 -13.05 -9.20
C GLY A 123 17.89 -12.07 -8.61
N MET A 124 18.05 -11.59 -7.37
CA MET A 124 17.23 -10.50 -6.83
C MET A 124 17.96 -9.16 -6.99
N VAL A 125 17.24 -8.15 -7.45
CA VAL A 125 17.80 -6.81 -7.68
C VAL A 125 16.89 -5.76 -7.04
N ALA A 126 17.49 -4.87 -6.25
CA ALA A 126 16.82 -3.68 -5.75
C ALA A 126 17.29 -2.48 -6.57
N ILE A 127 16.35 -1.68 -7.08
CA ILE A 127 16.63 -0.50 -7.89
C ILE A 127 15.93 0.69 -7.26
N ARG A 128 16.68 1.75 -6.99
CA ARG A 128 16.12 3.05 -6.64
C ARG A 128 15.88 3.84 -7.90
N VAL A 129 14.68 4.42 -7.96
CA VAL A 129 14.14 5.13 -9.10
C VAL A 129 13.67 6.49 -8.63
N ARG A 130 14.05 7.55 -9.34
CA ARG A 130 13.48 8.88 -9.13
C ARG A 130 12.46 9.20 -10.22
N VAL A 131 11.32 9.76 -9.83
CA VAL A 131 10.26 10.25 -10.71
C VAL A 131 10.04 11.73 -10.42
N GLY A 132 9.90 12.56 -11.46
CA GLY A 132 9.67 13.99 -11.28
C GLY A 132 8.33 14.26 -10.59
N THR A 133 8.33 15.21 -9.67
CA THR A 133 7.12 15.76 -9.05
C THR A 133 6.37 16.63 -10.06
N GLY A 134 5.05 16.70 -9.94
CA GLY A 134 4.19 17.57 -10.75
C GLY A 134 2.97 16.86 -11.32
N GLY A 135 2.24 17.58 -12.16
CA GLY A 135 1.10 17.05 -12.90
C GLY A 135 1.49 16.37 -14.21
N MET A 136 0.49 16.13 -15.07
CA MET A 136 0.71 15.56 -16.39
C MET A 136 1.46 16.54 -17.29
N ARG A 137 2.54 16.09 -17.93
CA ARG A 137 3.26 16.87 -18.95
C ARG A 137 2.56 16.70 -20.30
N ARG A 138 1.52 17.49 -20.56
CA ARG A 138 0.76 17.48 -21.81
C ARG A 138 1.11 18.71 -22.64
N GLN A 139 1.29 18.55 -23.95
CA GLN A 139 1.45 19.67 -24.87
C GLN A 139 0.10 20.36 -25.12
N ARG A 140 0.10 21.69 -25.24
CA ARG A 140 -1.10 22.45 -25.60
C ARG A 140 -1.52 22.11 -27.05
N PRO A 141 -2.81 21.81 -27.31
CA PRO A 141 -3.27 21.63 -28.68
C PRO A 141 -3.03 22.90 -29.51
N VAL A 142 -2.51 22.72 -30.73
CA VAL A 142 -2.24 23.83 -31.67
C VAL A 142 -3.49 24.18 -32.49
N ALA A 143 -4.32 23.18 -32.83
CA ALA A 143 -5.53 23.39 -33.60
C ALA A 143 -6.70 23.96 -32.77
N GLY A 144 -7.68 24.52 -33.48
CA GLY A 144 -8.92 25.03 -32.89
C GLY A 144 -9.64 23.99 -32.03
N ARG A 145 -9.92 24.36 -30.77
CA ARG A 145 -10.67 23.56 -29.80
C ARG A 145 -11.56 24.46 -28.97
N ARG A 146 -12.69 23.90 -28.51
CA ARG A 146 -13.56 24.57 -27.53
C ARG A 146 -12.76 24.86 -26.25
N GLN A 147 -13.05 25.98 -25.59
CA GLN A 147 -12.31 26.47 -24.42
C GLN A 147 -12.13 25.40 -23.32
N LYS A 148 -13.15 24.57 -23.09
CA LYS A 148 -13.10 23.46 -22.11
C LYS A 148 -12.02 22.40 -22.39
N HIS A 149 -11.56 22.27 -23.62
CA HIS A 149 -10.53 21.30 -24.04
C HIS A 149 -9.14 21.92 -24.25
N LEU A 150 -8.99 23.23 -24.00
CA LEU A 150 -7.72 23.95 -24.13
C LEU A 150 -6.87 23.97 -22.85
N GLY A 151 -7.44 23.60 -21.70
CA GLY A 151 -6.72 23.56 -20.42
C GLY A 151 -5.55 22.58 -20.46
N VAL A 152 -4.40 22.96 -19.89
CA VAL A 152 -3.17 22.12 -19.82
C VAL A 152 -2.68 21.98 -18.37
N THR A 153 -2.44 23.10 -17.70
CA THR A 153 -1.67 23.19 -16.45
C THR A 153 -2.23 22.37 -15.27
N ARG A 154 -3.56 22.35 -15.09
CA ARG A 154 -4.22 21.69 -13.94
C ARG A 154 -4.67 20.25 -14.22
N MET A 155 -4.44 19.73 -15.42
CA MET A 155 -4.81 18.36 -15.72
C MET A 155 -3.85 17.37 -15.04
N LYS A 156 -4.44 16.41 -14.34
CA LYS A 156 -3.73 15.34 -13.65
C LYS A 156 -3.72 14.09 -14.52
N ALA A 157 -2.65 13.30 -14.41
CA ALA A 157 -2.63 11.98 -15.00
C ALA A 157 -3.50 11.05 -14.14
N GLU A 158 -4.12 10.07 -14.79
CA GLU A 158 -4.85 9.00 -14.11
C GLU A 158 -3.89 8.08 -13.32
N VAL A 159 -2.68 7.89 -13.86
CA VAL A 159 -1.67 7.01 -13.27
C VAL A 159 -0.96 7.66 -12.08
N ASN A 160 -0.69 6.85 -11.05
CA ASN A 160 0.07 7.27 -9.88
C ASN A 160 1.58 7.29 -10.17
N MET A 161 2.34 8.16 -9.50
CA MET A 161 3.82 8.22 -9.58
C MET A 161 4.49 6.89 -9.28
N LYS A 162 3.90 6.08 -8.39
CA LYS A 162 4.36 4.70 -8.15
C LYS A 162 4.26 3.85 -9.41
N GLN A 163 3.12 3.86 -10.10
CA GLN A 163 2.90 3.11 -11.35
C GLN A 163 3.82 3.62 -12.46
N VAL A 164 4.04 4.94 -12.53
CA VAL A 164 5.01 5.53 -13.47
C VAL A 164 6.43 5.02 -13.20
N ALA A 165 6.84 4.92 -11.93
CA ALA A 165 8.13 4.36 -11.56
C ALA A 165 8.24 2.89 -11.96
N GLU A 166 7.21 2.10 -11.67
CA GLU A 166 7.13 0.67 -12.01
C GLU A 166 7.21 0.42 -13.52
N ARG A 167 6.46 1.19 -14.32
CA ARG A 167 6.50 1.12 -15.78
C ARG A 167 7.89 1.45 -16.32
N ARG A 168 8.49 2.56 -15.86
CA ARG A 168 9.84 2.98 -16.26
C ARG A 168 10.90 1.92 -15.95
N VAL A 169 10.77 1.22 -14.83
CA VAL A 169 11.65 0.12 -14.45
C VAL A 169 11.46 -1.09 -15.35
N ALA A 170 10.22 -1.48 -15.60
CA ALA A 170 9.90 -2.62 -16.46
C ALA A 170 10.37 -2.40 -17.91
N GLU A 171 10.23 -1.17 -18.42
CA GLU A 171 10.73 -0.78 -19.75
C GLU A 171 12.26 -0.86 -19.84
N LYS A 172 12.97 -0.45 -18.79
CA LYS A 172 14.44 -0.44 -18.75
C LYS A 172 15.03 -1.83 -18.53
N TYR A 173 14.43 -2.65 -17.67
CA TYR A 173 14.93 -3.97 -17.27
C TYR A 173 14.00 -5.08 -17.76
N LYS A 174 13.88 -5.24 -19.08
CA LYS A 174 12.95 -6.18 -19.71
C LYS A 174 13.22 -7.65 -19.36
N ASN A 175 14.48 -8.00 -19.11
CA ASN A 175 14.90 -9.33 -18.70
C ASN A 175 14.44 -9.70 -17.28
N LEU A 176 14.21 -8.68 -16.43
CA LEU A 176 13.81 -8.86 -15.04
C LEU A 176 12.29 -8.73 -14.90
N LYS A 177 11.70 -9.51 -13.99
CA LYS A 177 10.30 -9.35 -13.58
C LYS A 177 10.23 -8.42 -12.38
N LEU A 178 9.42 -7.37 -12.48
CA LEU A 178 9.09 -6.51 -11.35
C LEU A 178 8.14 -7.25 -10.38
N LEU A 179 8.53 -7.36 -9.11
CA LEU A 179 7.68 -7.90 -8.04
C LEU A 179 6.82 -6.81 -7.39
N GLY A 180 7.35 -5.58 -7.34
CA GLY A 180 6.66 -4.41 -6.86
C GLY A 180 7.61 -3.32 -6.39
N SER A 181 7.05 -2.18 -5.99
CA SER A 181 7.81 -1.05 -5.45
C SER A 181 7.22 -0.48 -4.17
N TYR A 182 8.05 0.26 -3.44
CA TYR A 182 7.60 1.07 -2.30
C TYR A 182 8.21 2.47 -2.31
N PHE A 183 7.48 3.39 -1.67
CA PHE A 183 7.91 4.76 -1.45
C PHE A 183 9.06 4.83 -0.46
N LEU A 184 10.11 5.56 -0.84
CA LEU A 184 11.28 5.79 0.00
C LEU A 184 11.27 7.20 0.59
N TYR A 185 11.18 8.21 -0.27
CA TYR A 185 11.34 9.61 0.09
C TYR A 185 10.74 10.54 -0.96
N LYS A 186 10.36 11.76 -0.55
CA LYS A 186 9.85 12.81 -1.42
C LYS A 186 10.63 14.09 -1.14
N ASP A 187 11.06 14.73 -2.21
CA ASP A 187 11.59 16.09 -2.22
C ASP A 187 10.61 17.00 -2.99
N GLY A 188 10.95 18.28 -3.13
CA GLY A 188 10.18 19.21 -3.97
C GLY A 188 10.12 18.76 -5.43
N PHE A 189 11.27 18.38 -6.00
CA PHE A 189 11.39 18.06 -7.43
C PHE A 189 11.14 16.59 -7.78
N HIS A 190 11.36 15.65 -6.87
CA HIS A 190 11.31 14.22 -7.18
C HIS A 190 10.68 13.38 -6.08
N TYR A 191 10.10 12.26 -6.48
CA TYR A 191 9.73 11.12 -5.66
C TYR A 191 10.74 9.99 -5.86
N TRP A 192 11.19 9.37 -4.78
CA TRP A 192 12.03 8.18 -4.82
C TRP A 192 11.22 6.94 -4.45
N PHE A 193 11.36 5.92 -5.28
CA PHE A 193 10.83 4.58 -5.05
C PHE A 193 11.97 3.57 -5.09
N GLU A 194 11.85 2.52 -4.29
CA GLU A 194 12.68 1.33 -4.45
C GLU A 194 11.81 0.22 -5.06
N ALA A 195 12.22 -0.24 -6.22
CA ALA A 195 11.61 -1.32 -6.97
C ALA A 195 12.41 -2.61 -6.74
N ILE A 196 11.70 -3.70 -6.47
CA ILE A 196 12.28 -5.03 -6.32
C ILE A 196 12.00 -5.82 -7.59
N LEU A 197 13.06 -6.30 -8.21
CA LEU A 197 12.99 -7.16 -9.38
C LEU A 197 13.61 -8.51 -9.10
N ALA A 198 13.16 -9.51 -9.86
CA ALA A 198 13.71 -10.84 -9.89
C ALA A 198 14.07 -11.22 -11.33
N ASP A 199 15.22 -11.88 -11.48
CA ASP A 199 15.65 -12.45 -12.75
C ASP A 199 14.91 -13.76 -13.02
N LYS A 200 14.31 -13.87 -14.21
CA LYS A 200 13.54 -15.05 -14.63
C LYS A 200 14.43 -16.24 -14.99
N SER A 201 15.59 -15.98 -15.59
CA SER A 201 16.47 -17.04 -16.11
C SER A 201 17.41 -17.62 -15.04
N HIS A 202 17.52 -16.96 -13.89
CA HIS A 202 18.50 -17.34 -12.88
C HIS A 202 18.09 -18.64 -12.13
N PRO A 203 18.96 -19.67 -12.06
CA PRO A 203 18.61 -20.98 -11.53
C PRO A 203 18.23 -20.94 -10.03
N ARG A 204 18.84 -20.04 -9.25
CA ARG A 204 18.52 -19.89 -7.82
C ARG A 204 17.10 -19.34 -7.60
N ILE A 205 16.56 -18.58 -8.55
CA ILE A 205 15.17 -18.09 -8.51
C ILE A 205 14.22 -19.21 -8.95
N ALA A 206 14.58 -19.95 -10.01
CA ALA A 206 13.78 -21.08 -10.49
C ALA A 206 13.59 -22.19 -9.44
N LYS A 207 14.61 -22.43 -8.60
CA LYS A 207 14.56 -23.38 -7.48
C LYS A 207 13.67 -22.93 -6.32
N ASP A 208 13.45 -21.63 -6.12
CA ASP A 208 12.64 -21.11 -5.01
C ASP A 208 11.14 -21.16 -5.34
N LYS A 209 10.39 -22.03 -4.65
CA LYS A 209 8.95 -22.24 -4.88
C LYS A 209 8.12 -20.95 -4.78
N GLU A 210 8.41 -20.09 -3.81
CA GLU A 210 7.63 -18.87 -3.58
C GLU A 210 7.91 -17.81 -4.65
N LEU A 211 9.17 -17.65 -5.04
CA LEU A 211 9.57 -16.68 -6.06
C LEU A 211 9.15 -17.16 -7.45
N ARG A 212 9.31 -18.44 -7.75
CA ARG A 212 8.87 -19.06 -9.01
C ARG A 212 7.41 -18.75 -9.29
N LYS A 213 6.54 -18.91 -8.29
CA LYS A 213 5.11 -18.59 -8.42
C LYS A 213 4.87 -17.11 -8.78
N ARG A 214 5.62 -16.17 -8.21
CA ARG A 214 5.43 -14.73 -8.48
C ARG A 214 6.02 -14.28 -9.82
N VAL A 215 7.05 -14.96 -10.28
CA VAL A 215 7.83 -14.58 -11.47
C VAL A 215 7.22 -15.17 -12.75
N LEU A 216 6.72 -16.40 -12.68
CA LEU A 216 6.19 -17.17 -13.82
C LEU A 216 4.66 -17.24 -13.89
N SER A 217 3.91 -16.53 -13.03
CA SER A 217 2.43 -16.55 -13.04
C SER A 217 1.82 -15.67 -14.15
N THR A 218 2.31 -15.77 -15.38
CA THR A 218 1.74 -15.10 -16.54
C THR A 218 1.79 -16.07 -17.69
#